data_AF-A0A957L9I7-F1
#
_entry.id   AF-A0A957L9I7-F1
#
_cell.length_a   1.000
_cell.length_b   1.000
_cell.length_c   1.000
_cell.angle_alpha   90.00
_cell.angle_beta   90.00
_cell.angle_gamma   90.00
#
_symmetry.space_group_name_H-M   'P 1'
#
loop_
_entity.id
_entity.type
_entity.pdbx_description
1 polymer ?
#
loop_
_entity_poly.entity_id
_entity_poly.type
_entity_poly.pdbx_seq_one_letter_code
_entity_poly.pdbx_strand_id
1 'polypeptide(L)'
;MQHTNYESLQQIIDLLESNGKPTYYQGGRLQYDPSTEDIYHPNGQLLRCGGTGDIYYENGCLAKNAATGNVYDTSGTLLYNANSGQTPDSTVPQGELFYQAGSDSNSGNN
;
A
#
# COMPACT_ATOMS: atom_id res chain seq x y z
N MET A 1 -14.12 11.90 9.67
CA MET A 1 -12.75 11.86 9.11
C MET A 1 -12.62 10.50 8.46
N GLN A 2 -12.69 10.45 7.13
CA GLN A 2 -12.77 9.17 6.40
C GLN A 2 -11.36 8.58 6.36
N HIS A 3 -11.14 7.53 7.15
CA HIS A 3 -9.94 6.72 7.08
C HIS A 3 -9.93 6.04 5.71
N THR A 4 -8.98 6.39 4.87
CA THR A 4 -8.70 5.66 3.64
C THR A 4 -8.09 4.32 4.05
N ASN A 5 -8.95 3.33 4.28
CA ASN A 5 -8.54 1.99 4.65
C ASN A 5 -7.59 1.46 3.57
N TYR A 6 -6.48 0.84 3.94
CA TYR A 6 -5.48 0.31 3.02
C TYR A 6 -6.10 -0.59 1.92
N GLU A 7 -7.16 -1.32 2.23
CA GLU A 7 -7.94 -2.11 1.25
C GLU A 7 -8.52 -1.25 0.12
N SER A 8 -9.02 -0.06 0.44
CA SER A 8 -9.52 0.89 -0.57
C SER A 8 -8.36 1.40 -1.43
N LEU A 9 -7.17 1.58 -0.87
CA LEU A 9 -5.97 1.94 -1.66
C LEU A 9 -5.55 0.82 -2.59
N GLN A 10 -5.54 -0.43 -2.12
CA GLN A 10 -5.18 -1.59 -2.94
C GLN A 10 -6.17 -1.81 -4.09
N GLN A 11 -7.48 -1.69 -3.84
CA GLN A 11 -8.50 -1.77 -4.90
C GLN A 11 -8.33 -0.67 -5.95
N ILE A 12 -7.97 0.55 -5.52
CA ILE A 12 -7.67 1.65 -6.44
C ILE A 12 -6.43 1.32 -7.27
N ILE A 13 -5.38 0.76 -6.65
CA ILE A 13 -4.17 0.33 -7.35
C ILE A 13 -4.51 -0.69 -8.44
N ASP A 14 -5.18 -1.78 -8.09
CA ASP A 14 -5.50 -2.87 -9.03
C ASP A 14 -6.39 -2.38 -10.19
N LEU A 15 -7.34 -1.48 -9.90
CA LEU A 15 -8.18 -0.86 -10.92
C LEU A 15 -7.37 0.03 -11.87
N LEU A 16 -6.41 0.78 -11.37
CA LEU A 16 -5.58 1.67 -12.19
C LEU A 16 -4.62 0.87 -13.07
N GLU A 17 -3.96 -0.13 -12.50
CA GLU A 17 -3.06 -1.02 -13.23
C GLU A 17 -3.78 -1.78 -14.34
N SER A 18 -4.96 -2.34 -14.05
CA SER A 18 -5.76 -3.06 -15.06
C SER A 18 -6.28 -2.18 -16.20
N ASN A 19 -6.45 -0.87 -15.99
CA ASN A 19 -6.81 0.07 -17.05
C ASN A 19 -5.65 0.33 -18.04
N GLY A 20 -4.39 0.23 -17.59
CA GLY A 20 -3.20 0.34 -18.45
C GLY A 20 -3.05 1.68 -19.19
N LYS A 21 -3.73 2.74 -18.73
CA LYS A 21 -3.80 4.05 -19.39
C LYS A 21 -3.62 5.16 -18.36
N PRO A 22 -3.09 6.33 -18.77
CA PRO A 22 -2.96 7.43 -17.83
C PRO A 22 -4.33 7.87 -17.33
N THR A 23 -4.49 7.95 -16.02
CA THR A 23 -5.71 8.44 -15.36
C THR A 23 -5.40 9.72 -14.59
N TYR A 24 -6.43 10.52 -14.35
CA TYR A 24 -6.29 11.86 -13.76
C TYR A 24 -7.37 12.12 -12.72
N TYR A 25 -7.01 12.84 -11.68
CA TYR A 25 -7.95 13.38 -10.70
C TYR A 25 -8.83 14.49 -11.30
N GLN A 26 -9.95 14.75 -10.64
CA GLN A 26 -10.77 15.94 -10.89
C GLN A 26 -9.92 17.19 -10.60
N GLY A 27 -9.41 17.83 -11.65
CA GLY A 27 -8.39 18.88 -11.58
C GLY A 27 -7.23 18.68 -12.55
N GLY A 28 -7.19 17.56 -13.27
CA GLY A 28 -6.20 17.30 -14.34
C GLY A 28 -4.84 16.83 -13.83
N ARG A 29 -4.71 16.57 -12.52
CA ARG A 29 -3.48 16.01 -11.94
C ARG A 29 -3.38 14.52 -12.26
N LEU A 30 -2.20 14.06 -12.66
CA LEU A 30 -1.96 12.65 -12.97
C LEU A 30 -2.19 11.78 -11.72
N GLN A 31 -2.94 10.71 -11.90
CA GLN A 31 -3.24 9.71 -10.87
C GLN A 31 -2.48 8.41 -11.13
N TYR A 32 -2.39 7.96 -12.39
CA TYR A 32 -1.63 6.77 -12.78
C TYR A 32 -0.78 7.09 -14.01
N ASP A 33 0.50 6.75 -13.95
CA ASP A 33 1.43 6.79 -15.08
C ASP A 33 1.71 5.36 -15.56
N PRO A 34 1.17 4.91 -16.71
CA PRO A 34 1.43 3.55 -17.19
C PRO A 34 2.84 3.35 -17.74
N SER A 35 3.65 4.41 -17.92
CA SER A 35 5.03 4.29 -18.39
C SER A 35 5.99 3.88 -17.28
N THR A 36 5.72 4.32 -16.05
CA THR A 36 6.49 3.96 -14.85
C THR A 36 5.72 3.05 -13.90
N GLU A 37 4.43 2.85 -14.14
CA GLU A 37 3.45 2.18 -13.26
C GLU A 37 3.28 2.89 -11.90
N ASP A 38 3.62 4.18 -11.84
CA ASP A 38 3.49 4.98 -10.63
C ASP A 38 2.05 5.46 -10.44
N ILE A 39 1.62 5.46 -9.17
CA ILE A 39 0.32 5.99 -8.76
C ILE A 39 0.57 7.14 -7.79
N TYR A 40 -0.18 8.22 -7.93
CA TYR A 40 -0.03 9.44 -7.15
C TYR A 40 -1.28 9.72 -6.34
N HIS A 41 -1.11 10.34 -5.17
CA HIS A 41 -2.17 10.93 -4.37
C HIS A 41 -2.76 12.18 -5.04
N PRO A 42 -3.94 12.68 -4.63
CA PRO A 42 -4.50 13.95 -5.14
C PRO A 42 -3.58 15.15 -4.89
N ASN A 43 -2.80 15.09 -3.80
CA ASN A 43 -1.77 16.08 -3.48
C ASN A 43 -0.45 15.88 -4.27
N GLY A 44 -0.42 14.87 -5.15
CA GLY A 44 0.65 14.46 -6.08
C GLY A 44 1.93 13.95 -5.43
N GLN A 45 1.88 13.62 -4.14
CA GLN A 45 2.85 12.71 -3.58
C GLN A 45 2.67 11.32 -4.20
N LEU A 46 3.75 10.56 -4.24
CA LEU A 46 3.69 9.17 -4.69
C LEU A 46 2.82 8.37 -3.72
N LEU A 47 1.94 7.54 -4.26
CA LEU A 47 1.11 6.58 -3.52
C LEU A 47 1.69 5.18 -3.70
N ARG A 48 2.04 4.80 -4.93
CA ARG A 48 2.70 3.53 -5.25
C ARG A 48 3.82 3.77 -6.24
N CYS A 49 5.00 3.22 -5.95
CA CYS A 49 6.10 3.17 -6.91
C CYS A 49 5.94 1.95 -7.81
N GLY A 50 5.86 2.14 -9.12
CA GLY A 50 5.71 1.04 -10.07
C GLY A 50 6.88 0.06 -10.07
N GLY A 51 8.11 0.58 -10.04
CA GLY A 51 9.32 -0.24 -10.09
C GLY A 51 9.59 -1.09 -8.84
N THR A 52 9.07 -0.71 -7.68
CA THR A 52 9.30 -1.43 -6.41
C THR A 52 8.04 -2.05 -5.83
N GLY A 53 6.87 -1.51 -6.12
CA GLY A 53 5.60 -1.83 -5.46
C GLY A 53 5.42 -1.14 -4.10
N ASP A 54 6.37 -0.32 -3.65
CA ASP A 54 6.30 0.36 -2.35
C ASP A 54 5.11 1.32 -2.31
N ILE A 55 4.43 1.38 -1.16
CA ILE A 55 3.25 2.20 -0.93
C ILE A 55 3.56 3.29 0.09
N TYR A 56 3.08 4.50 -0.15
CA TYR A 56 3.37 5.69 0.64
C TYR A 56 2.08 6.41 1.04
N TYR A 57 2.11 7.05 2.22
CA TYR A 57 1.06 7.95 2.68
C TYR A 57 1.10 9.29 1.95
N GLU A 58 0.03 10.06 2.06
CA GLU A 58 -0.07 11.41 1.48
C GLU A 58 1.02 12.38 1.98
N ASN A 59 1.63 12.12 3.14
CA ASN A 59 2.73 12.92 3.68
C ASN A 59 4.12 12.45 3.18
N GLY A 60 4.17 11.43 2.33
CA GLY A 60 5.41 10.86 1.78
C GLY A 60 6.09 9.81 2.67
N CYS A 61 5.55 9.51 3.86
CA CYS A 61 6.06 8.42 4.68
C CYS A 61 5.74 7.07 4.03
N LEU A 62 6.70 6.14 4.05
CA LEU A 62 6.51 4.78 3.58
C LEU A 62 5.43 4.09 4.43
N ALA A 63 4.40 3.56 3.80
CA ALA A 63 3.34 2.80 4.45
C ALA A 63 3.61 1.28 4.38
N LYS A 64 4.06 0.80 3.22
CA LYS A 64 4.42 -0.61 3.01
C LYS A 64 5.64 -0.73 2.13
N ASN A 65 6.61 -1.51 2.58
CA ASN A 65 7.72 -1.94 1.76
C ASN A 65 7.33 -3.22 1.02
N ALA A 66 7.28 -3.20 -0.30
CA ALA A 66 6.85 -4.36 -1.09
C ALA A 66 7.88 -5.49 -1.09
N ALA A 67 9.17 -5.17 -1.02
CA ALA A 67 10.23 -6.18 -0.99
C ALA A 67 10.23 -7.02 0.30
N THR A 68 9.91 -6.40 1.44
CA THR A 68 9.95 -7.05 2.76
C THR A 68 8.58 -7.38 3.31
N GLY A 69 7.51 -6.77 2.80
CA GLY A 69 6.17 -6.86 3.37
C GLY A 69 5.96 -6.05 4.65
N ASN A 70 6.99 -5.33 5.13
CA ASN A 70 6.90 -4.52 6.35
C ASN A 70 5.93 -3.36 6.18
N VAL A 71 5.25 -3.01 7.27
CA VAL A 71 4.25 -1.95 7.31
C VAL A 71 4.59 -0.96 8.41
N TYR A 72 4.36 0.31 8.13
CA TYR A 72 4.72 1.44 8.98
C TYR A 72 3.52 2.37 9.16
N ASP A 73 3.53 3.17 10.23
CA ASP A 73 2.53 4.21 10.45
C ASP A 73 2.85 5.49 9.65
N THR A 74 1.97 6.48 9.73
CA THR A 74 2.12 7.79 9.08
C THR A 74 3.32 8.60 9.58
N SER A 75 3.95 8.20 10.70
CA SER A 75 5.17 8.81 11.23
C SER A 75 6.44 8.03 10.85
N GLY A 76 6.31 6.88 10.17
CA GLY A 76 7.40 5.99 9.79
C GLY A 76 7.79 4.97 10.86
N THR A 77 6.99 4.81 11.93
CA THR A 77 7.22 3.78 12.94
C THR A 77 6.83 2.42 12.37
N LEU A 78 7.68 1.41 12.53
CA LEU A 78 7.35 0.04 12.15
C LEU A 78 6.15 -0.44 12.96
N LEU A 79 5.14 -0.93 12.27
CA LEU A 79 3.93 -1.51 12.88
C LEU A 79 3.89 -3.02 12.73
N TYR A 80 4.41 -3.54 11.63
CA TYR A 80 4.47 -4.97 11.36
C TYR A 80 5.72 -5.36 10.58
N ASN A 81 6.40 -6.39 11.07
CA ASN A 81 7.50 -7.02 10.38
C ASN A 81 7.03 -8.32 9.74
N ALA A 82 6.94 -8.36 8.41
CA ALA A 82 6.45 -9.55 7.72
C ALA A 82 7.45 -10.72 7.74
N ASN A 83 8.75 -10.44 7.93
CA ASN A 83 9.75 -11.50 8.05
C ASN A 83 9.65 -12.26 9.38
N SER A 84 9.24 -11.60 10.46
CA SER A 84 9.04 -12.23 11.77
C SER A 84 7.58 -12.50 12.11
N GLY A 85 6.63 -11.93 11.36
CA GLY A 85 5.20 -12.00 11.65
C GLY A 85 4.78 -11.24 12.92
N GLN A 86 5.62 -10.33 13.41
CA GLN A 86 5.43 -9.65 14.69
C GLN A 86 5.11 -8.17 14.53
N THR A 87 4.28 -7.65 15.42
CA THR A 87 4.13 -6.21 15.67
C THR A 87 5.13 -5.77 16.75
N PRO A 88 5.76 -4.58 16.66
CA PRO A 88 6.71 -4.12 17.68
C PRO A 88 6.08 -3.81 19.05
N ASP A 89 4.76 -3.64 19.09
CA ASP A 89 3.99 -3.46 20.32
C ASP A 89 2.82 -4.45 20.33
N SER A 90 2.73 -5.24 21.40
CA SER A 90 1.65 -6.22 21.64
C SER A 90 0.28 -5.58 21.91
N THR A 91 0.23 -4.26 22.10
CA THR A 91 -1.01 -3.51 22.33
C THR A 91 -1.65 -2.99 21.06
N VAL A 92 -0.96 -3.02 19.92
CA VAL A 92 -1.55 -2.73 18.61
C VAL A 92 -2.38 -3.96 18.22
N PRO A 93 -3.72 -3.87 18.17
CA PRO A 93 -4.55 -5.01 17.82
C PRO A 93 -4.10 -5.55 16.47
N GLN A 94 -3.89 -6.87 16.41
CA GLN A 94 -3.48 -7.62 15.22
C GLN A 94 -4.55 -7.62 14.10
N GLY A 95 -5.40 -6.60 14.04
CA GLY A 95 -6.56 -6.51 13.15
C GLY A 95 -7.05 -5.08 12.87
N GLU A 96 -6.44 -4.01 13.39
CA GLU A 96 -6.83 -2.65 12.97
C GLU A 96 -6.02 -2.09 11.80
N LEU A 97 -4.83 -2.64 11.55
CA LEU A 97 -3.98 -2.31 10.39
C LEU A 97 -3.43 -3.56 9.69
N PHE A 98 -3.78 -4.75 10.18
CA PHE A 98 -3.16 -6.03 9.80
C PHE A 98 -4.21 -7.12 9.60
N TYR A 99 -4.89 -7.14 8.46
CA TYR A 99 -5.45 -8.40 7.97
C TYR A 99 -4.61 -8.88 6.78
N GLN A 100 -3.78 -9.88 7.11
CA GLN A 100 -3.07 -10.82 6.22
C GLN A 100 -2.44 -10.22 4.96
N ALA A 101 -1.19 -9.77 5.09
CA ALA A 101 -0.24 -10.00 4.01
C ALA A 101 -0.22 -11.51 3.73
N GLY A 102 -0.88 -11.92 2.65
CA GLY A 102 -0.74 -13.23 2.02
C GLY A 102 -0.63 -14.41 2.98
N SER A 103 -1.76 -14.85 3.54
CA SER A 103 -1.93 -16.30 3.68
C SER A 103 -2.10 -16.84 2.26
N ASP A 104 -1.01 -16.93 1.49
CA ASP A 104 -0.96 -17.88 0.39
C ASP A 104 -1.16 -19.23 1.05
N SER A 105 -2.41 -19.68 1.04
CA SER A 105 -2.75 -21.05 1.37
C SER A 105 -2.07 -21.88 0.30
N ASN A 106 -0.81 -22.26 0.53
CA ASN A 106 -0.28 -23.44 -0.11
C ASN A 106 -1.04 -24.61 0.51
N SER A 107 -2.25 -24.84 0.00
CA SER A 107 -2.93 -26.11 0.04
C SER A 107 -2.13 -27.08 -0.84
N GLY A 108 -0.95 -27.44 -0.34
CA GLY A 108 -0.17 -28.57 -0.81
C GLY A 108 -0.56 -29.75 0.06
N ASN A 109 -1.65 -30.41 -0.33
CA ASN A 109 -2.06 -31.70 0.24
C ASN A 109 -0.88 -32.69 0.26
N ASN A 110 -0.82 -33.43 1.37
CA ASN A 110 -0.15 -34.71 1.51
C ASN A 110 -0.74 -35.75 0.55
#